data_AF-A0A0F5P700-F1
#
_entry.id   AF-A0A0F5P700-F1
#
_cell.length_a   1.000
_cell.length_b   1.000
_cell.length_c   1.000
_cell.angle_alpha   90.00
_cell.angle_beta   90.00
_cell.angle_gamma   90.00
#
_symmetry.space_group_name_H-M   'P 1'
#
loop_
_entity.id
_entity.type
_entity.pdbx_description
1 polymer ?
#
loop_
_entity_poly.entity_id
_entity_poly.type
_entity_poly.pdbx_seq_one_letter_code
_entity_poly.pdbx_strand_id
1 'polypeptide(L)'
;MTDTSRLSWQLLMVGPGIDRITPDIQDKLAALLDLLPATATINVQTNAGYVTVSRDWPSHRMETVDSLVDEITAAPGITQISVP
;
A
#
# COMPACT_ATOMS: atom_id res chain seq x y z
N MET A 1 12.88 23.70 0.57
CA MET A 1 11.89 22.96 1.38
C MET A 1 11.57 21.71 0.58
N THR A 2 12.25 20.60 0.87
CA THR A 2 11.98 19.34 0.19
C THR A 2 10.58 18.91 0.58
N ASP A 3 9.66 18.99 -0.38
CA ASP A 3 8.37 18.31 -0.30
C ASP A 3 8.71 16.86 0.00
N THR A 4 8.50 16.47 1.27
CA THR A 4 8.68 15.10 1.68
C THR A 4 7.49 14.43 1.04
N SER A 5 7.67 13.94 -0.20
CA SER A 5 6.61 13.36 -1.02
C SER A 5 5.71 12.57 -0.10
N ARG A 6 4.52 13.10 0.22
CA ARG A 6 3.57 12.38 1.05
C ARG A 6 3.35 11.08 0.30
N LEU A 7 3.68 9.96 0.95
CA LEU A 7 3.44 8.65 0.38
C LEU A 7 2.00 8.65 -0.16
N SER A 8 1.82 8.11 -1.36
CA SER A 8 0.50 8.08 -2.00
C SER A 8 -0.50 7.16 -1.26
N TRP A 9 -0.02 6.51 -0.20
CA TRP A 9 -0.64 5.54 0.67
C TRP A 9 -0.13 5.74 2.11
N GLN A 10 -0.83 5.19 3.10
CA GLN A 10 -0.43 5.18 4.52
C GLN A 10 -0.20 3.75 5.02
N LEU A 11 0.66 3.59 6.02
CA LEU A 11 0.96 2.26 6.59
C LEU A 11 -0.22 1.75 7.41
N LEU A 12 -0.85 0.67 6.97
CA LEU A 12 -1.85 -0.06 7.74
C LEU A 12 -1.19 -1.20 8.48
N MET A 13 -1.38 -1.26 9.80
CA MET A 13 -0.85 -2.33 10.65
C MET A 13 -1.99 -2.93 11.47
N VAL A 14 -2.10 -4.25 11.45
CA VAL A 14 -3.15 -4.99 12.16
C VAL A 14 -2.54 -6.19 12.87
N GLY A 15 -2.78 -6.30 14.18
CA GLY A 15 -2.39 -7.48 14.96
C GLY A 15 -2.00 -7.17 16.42
N PRO A 16 -1.91 -8.20 17.27
CA PRO A 16 -1.60 -8.05 18.70
C PRO A 16 -0.19 -7.50 19.00
N GLY A 17 0.73 -7.52 18.03
CA GLY A 17 2.10 -7.06 18.21
C GLY A 17 2.37 -5.58 17.88
N ILE A 18 1.35 -4.77 17.56
CA ILE A 18 1.53 -3.39 17.06
C ILE A 18 2.33 -2.53 18.03
N ASP A 19 2.12 -2.69 19.34
CA ASP A 19 2.82 -1.92 20.38
C ASP A 19 4.35 -2.13 20.37
N ARG A 20 4.84 -3.15 19.65
CA ARG A 20 6.28 -3.42 19.46
C ARG A 20 6.86 -2.78 18.21
N ILE A 21 6.04 -2.19 17.35
CA ILE A 21 6.47 -1.54 16.10
C ILE A 21 6.75 -0.06 16.39
N THR A 22 8.02 0.26 16.62
CA THR A 22 8.46 1.64 16.86
C THR A 22 8.36 2.49 15.58
N PRO A 23 8.33 3.83 15.69
CA PRO A 23 8.29 4.72 14.51
C PRO A 23 9.43 4.45 13.50
N ASP A 24 10.64 4.19 13.97
CA ASP A 24 11.78 3.81 13.10
C ASP A 24 11.53 2.51 12.32
N ILE A 25 10.84 1.54 12.93
CA ILE A 25 10.45 0.31 12.23
C ILE A 25 9.31 0.58 11.24
N GLN A 26 8.38 1.49 11.56
CA GLN A 26 7.32 1.91 10.62
C GLN A 26 7.93 2.55 9.37
N ASP A 27 8.91 3.44 9.53
CA ASP A 27 9.61 4.07 8.40
C ASP A 27 10.32 3.03 7.51
N LYS A 28 10.97 2.03 8.14
CA LYS A 28 11.63 0.94 7.41
C LYS A 28 10.64 0.02 6.71
N LEU A 29 9.50 -0.28 7.34
CA LEU A 29 8.42 -1.05 6.72
C LEU A 29 7.81 -0.29 5.54
N ALA A 30 7.67 1.02 5.67
CA ALA A 30 7.18 1.86 4.60
C ALA A 30 8.13 1.85 3.39
N ALA A 31 9.43 2.07 3.65
CA ALA A 31 10.46 1.96 2.62
C ALA A 31 10.53 0.57 1.99
N LEU A 32 10.34 -0.50 2.78
CA LEU A 32 10.34 -1.87 2.26
C LEU A 32 9.17 -2.11 1.31
N LEU A 33 7.98 -1.59 1.62
CA LEU A 33 6.84 -1.61 0.71
C LEU A 33 7.16 -0.78 -0.54
N ASP A 34 7.71 0.43 -0.45
CA ASP A 34 8.05 1.18 -1.68
C ASP A 34 9.06 0.46 -2.59
N LEU A 35 10.01 -0.27 -2.01
CA LEU A 35 10.98 -1.08 -2.76
C LEU A 35 10.39 -2.37 -3.35
N LEU A 36 9.28 -2.85 -2.81
CA LEU A 36 8.61 -4.10 -3.20
C LEU A 36 7.17 -3.84 -3.67
N PRO A 37 6.96 -3.19 -4.83
CA PRO A 37 5.63 -2.80 -5.30
C PRO A 37 4.68 -3.98 -5.50
N ALA A 38 5.20 -5.17 -5.84
CA ALA A 38 4.42 -6.39 -6.00
C ALA A 38 3.98 -7.03 -4.67
N THR A 39 4.59 -6.63 -3.55
CA THR A 39 4.22 -7.15 -2.22
C THR A 39 3.00 -6.38 -1.71
N ALA A 40 1.87 -7.06 -1.57
CA ALA A 40 0.65 -6.49 -1.00
C ALA A 40 0.71 -6.37 0.54
N THR A 41 1.44 -7.28 1.19
CA THR A 41 1.42 -7.42 2.65
C THR A 41 2.75 -7.97 3.17
N ILE A 42 3.20 -7.46 4.31
CA ILE A 42 4.36 -7.93 5.07
C ILE A 42 3.85 -8.49 6.40
N ASN A 43 4.26 -9.71 6.74
CA ASN A 43 3.97 -10.30 8.04
C ASN A 43 5.19 -10.17 8.95
N VAL A 44 5.01 -9.54 10.11
CA VAL A 44 6.04 -9.32 11.12
C VAL A 44 5.68 -10.14 12.36
N GLN A 45 6.57 -11.04 12.76
CA GLN A 45 6.42 -11.77 14.02
C GLN A 45 7.12 -11.01 15.15
N THR A 46 6.38 -10.67 16.20
CA THR A 46 6.92 -10.04 17.41
C THR A 46 6.82 -11.00 18.60
N ASN A 47 7.48 -10.66 19.71
CA ASN A 47 7.32 -11.38 20.97
C ASN A 47 5.94 -11.18 21.63
N ALA A 48 5.12 -10.23 21.13
CA ALA A 48 3.75 -9.99 21.55
C ALA A 48 2.70 -10.56 20.57
N GLY A 49 3.15 -11.25 19.51
CA GLY A 49 2.29 -11.83 18.48
C GLY A 49 2.58 -11.28 17.08
N TYR A 50 1.78 -11.69 16.09
CA TYR A 50 1.96 -11.29 14.70
C TYR A 50 1.41 -9.88 14.43
N VAL A 51 1.98 -9.22 13.44
CA VAL A 51 1.48 -7.96 12.86
C VAL A 51 1.50 -8.10 11.36
N THR A 52 0.37 -7.82 10.74
CA THR A 52 0.21 -7.75 9.29
C THR A 52 0.29 -6.28 8.88
N VAL A 53 1.15 -5.98 7.92
CA VAL A 53 1.45 -4.62 7.46
C VAL A 53 1.16 -4.50 5.97
N SER A 54 0.41 -3.49 5.55
CA SER A 54 0.06 -3.27 4.15
C SER A 54 -0.02 -1.79 3.82
N ARG A 55 -0.16 -1.48 2.53
CA ARG A 55 -0.48 -0.13 2.07
C ARG A 55 -1.99 0.08 2.20
N ASP A 56 -2.39 1.17 2.82
CA ASP A 56 -3.76 1.67 2.76
C ASP A 56 -3.81 2.89 1.86
N TRP A 57 -4.65 2.81 0.83
CA TRP A 57 -4.77 3.86 -0.18
C TRP A 57 -6.01 4.70 0.12
N PRO A 58 -5.91 6.04 0.07
CA PRO A 58 -7.07 6.90 0.23
C PRO A 58 -8.18 6.57 -0.79
N SER A 59 -9.45 6.67 -0.39
CA SER A 59 -10.60 6.34 -1.26
C SER A 59 -10.60 7.08 -2.61
N HIS A 60 -10.17 8.36 -2.63
CA HIS A 60 -10.07 9.14 -3.87
C HIS A 60 -9.10 8.54 -4.91
N ARG A 61 -8.10 7.75 -4.46
CA ARG A 61 -7.19 7.03 -5.37
C ARG A 61 -7.89 5.85 -6.03
N MET A 62 -8.81 5.18 -5.33
CA MET A 62 -9.60 4.09 -5.91
C MET A 62 -10.56 4.61 -6.98
N GLU A 63 -11.21 5.75 -6.74
CA GLU A 63 -12.02 6.43 -7.77
C GLU A 63 -11.21 6.77 -9.03
N THR A 64 -9.95 7.19 -8.84
CA THR A 64 -9.03 7.45 -9.97
C THR A 64 -8.67 6.16 -10.71
N VAL A 65 -8.46 5.04 -9.99
CA VAL A 65 -8.19 3.74 -10.61
C VAL A 65 -9.37 3.29 -11.45
N ASP A 66 -10.60 3.39 -10.93
CA ASP A 66 -11.82 3.01 -11.65
C ASP A 66 -11.98 3.85 -12.92
N SER A 67 -11.80 5.18 -12.84
CA SER A 67 -11.83 6.07 -14.01
C SER A 67 -10.80 5.66 -15.06
N LEU A 68 -9.57 5.34 -14.64
CA LEU A 68 -8.51 4.90 -15.57
C LEU A 68 -8.84 3.55 -16.22
N VAL A 69 -9.43 2.62 -15.47
CA VAL A 69 -9.87 1.32 -16.01
C VAL A 69 -10.96 1.54 -17.07
N ASP A 70 -11.91 2.42 -16.83
CA ASP A 70 -12.96 2.77 -17.79
C ASP A 70 -12.38 3.42 -19.06
N GLU A 71 -11.47 4.39 -18.90
CA GLU A 71 -10.79 5.05 -20.02
C GLU A 71 -9.98 4.07 -20.88
N ILE A 72 -9.24 3.16 -20.24
CA ILE A 72 -8.45 2.14 -20.95
C ILE A 72 -9.36 1.14 -21.67
N THR A 73 -10.45 0.74 -21.05
CA THR A 73 -11.42 -0.21 -21.65
C THR A 73 -12.17 0.41 -22.82
N ALA A 74 -12.39 1.72 -22.80
CA ALA A 74 -12.99 2.47 -23.91
C ALA A 74 -12.03 2.68 -25.10
N ALA A 75 -10.72 2.43 -24.94
CA ALA A 75 -9.74 2.67 -25.98
C ALA A 75 -9.88 1.66 -27.15
N PRO A 76 -9.83 2.11 -28.41
CA PRO A 76 -9.91 1.21 -29.56
C PRO A 76 -8.82 0.14 -29.54
N GLY A 77 -9.23 -1.13 -29.67
CA GLY A 77 -8.31 -2.27 -29.71
C GLY A 77 -8.03 -2.92 -28.34
N ILE A 78 -8.57 -2.37 -27.25
CA ILE A 78 -8.55 -3.02 -25.93
C ILE A 78 -9.89 -3.71 -25.71
N THR A 79 -9.86 -4.97 -25.28
CA THR A 79 -11.07 -5.79 -25.05
C THR A 79 -11.28 -6.14 -23.58
N GLN A 80 -10.20 -6.16 -22.78
CA GLN A 80 -10.23 -6.44 -21.35
C GLN A 80 -8.96 -5.91 -20.69
N ILE A 81 -9.10 -5.45 -19.44
CA ILE A 81 -8.00 -5.25 -18.50
C ILE A 81 -8.31 -6.04 -17.22
N SER A 82 -7.27 -6.53 -16.54
CA SER A 82 -7.41 -7.22 -15.26
C SER A 82 -6.33 -6.70 -14.32
N VAL A 83 -6.78 -6.22 -13.15
CA VAL A 83 -5.93 -5.69 -12.08
C VAL A 83 -5.95 -6.74 -10.95
N PRO A 84 -4.80 -7.12 -10.38
CA PRO A 84 -4.73 -8.14 -9.33
C PRO A 84 -5.43 -7.75 -8.03
#